data_AF-A0AAJ0HSK9-F1
#
_entry.id   AF-A0AAJ0HSK9-F1
#
_cell.length_a   1.000
_cell.length_b   1.000
_cell.length_c   1.000
_cell.angle_alpha   90.00
_cell.angle_beta   90.00
_cell.angle_gamma   90.00
#
_symmetry.space_group_name_H-M   'P 1'
#
loop_
_entity.id
_entity.type
_entity.pdbx_description
1 polymer ?
#
loop_
_entity_poly.entity_id
_entity_poly.type
_entity_poly.pdbx_seq_one_letter_code
_entity_poly.pdbx_strand_id
1 'polypeptide(L)'
;MALGRSTFSLSPDRDPRPSAQAVVQQQDAAPVTYATGFCTVRLFSAHPLPRLPETALTKTHSDAWDVVGTVTFSQPIGYLSAGTEFDGTLYAVEKLLDYFSWVGCIPFLDHLLDKNRIAQFFGFSGGFSGLASICASRLPDYLGGFIEAKAADPDGTSDNKIVPRIVINMGAGANTTAITIRFALYYSLRTPGIWARLRADLAAAGFTASQCPLTLRQARTVPYLEAIIRGALRYLPGVSLGLERYVPAGGQRLALL
;
A
#
# COMPACT_ATOMS: atom_id res chain seq x y z
N MET A 1 -48.36 -22.93 -41.88
CA MET A 1 -48.57 -24.39 -41.88
C MET A 1 -48.07 -24.91 -40.54
N ALA A 2 -48.95 -25.60 -39.82
CA ALA A 2 -48.88 -25.80 -38.38
C ALA A 2 -48.03 -27.02 -37.95
N LEU A 3 -47.96 -27.16 -36.62
CA LEU A 3 -47.68 -28.37 -35.79
C LEU A 3 -46.25 -28.42 -35.21
N GLY A 4 -46.06 -28.59 -33.89
CA GLY A 4 -47.01 -28.88 -32.83
C GLY A 4 -46.46 -28.59 -31.44
N ARG A 5 -47.38 -28.21 -30.54
CA ARG A 5 -47.19 -28.07 -29.10
C ARG A 5 -47.22 -29.46 -28.44
N SER A 6 -46.31 -29.70 -27.52
CA SER A 6 -46.55 -30.56 -26.36
C SER A 6 -46.51 -29.69 -25.11
N THR A 7 -47.61 -29.71 -24.37
CA THR A 7 -47.80 -29.07 -23.07
C THR A 7 -47.49 -30.09 -21.98
N PHE A 8 -46.69 -29.73 -20.96
CA PHE A 8 -46.79 -30.40 -19.66
C PHE A 8 -46.48 -29.45 -18.49
N SER A 9 -47.56 -29.13 -17.76
CA SER A 9 -47.71 -28.95 -16.32
C SER A 9 -46.76 -28.03 -15.53
N LEU A 10 -47.34 -26.91 -15.09
CA LEU A 10 -46.87 -26.03 -14.02
C LEU A 10 -46.92 -26.73 -12.65
N SER A 11 -45.86 -26.57 -11.84
CA SER A 11 -45.94 -26.63 -10.37
C SER A 11 -45.60 -25.24 -9.82
N PRO A 12 -46.32 -24.73 -8.81
CA PRO A 12 -46.18 -23.37 -8.30
C PRO A 12 -45.24 -23.36 -7.09
N ASP A 13 -44.12 -22.66 -7.14
CA ASP A 13 -43.94 -21.50 -6.27
C ASP A 13 -42.67 -20.70 -6.59
N ARG A 14 -42.91 -19.40 -6.63
CA ARG A 14 -42.09 -18.18 -6.72
C ARG A 14 -40.57 -18.32 -6.57
N ASP A 15 -39.88 -18.04 -7.68
CA ASP A 15 -38.60 -17.36 -7.71
C ASP A 15 -38.75 -16.04 -8.49
N PRO A 16 -38.64 -14.84 -7.88
CA PRO A 16 -38.73 -13.59 -8.61
C PRO A 16 -37.35 -13.13 -9.09
N ARG A 17 -37.03 -13.50 -10.34
CA ARG A 17 -36.13 -12.87 -11.34
C ARG A 17 -34.71 -12.40 -10.90
N PRO A 18 -33.70 -12.65 -11.75
CA PRO A 18 -32.33 -12.17 -11.51
C PRO A 18 -32.26 -10.65 -11.69
N SER A 19 -31.67 -9.96 -10.72
CA SER A 19 -31.28 -8.56 -10.89
C SER A 19 -29.77 -8.44 -11.05
N ALA A 20 -29.37 -7.96 -12.23
CA ALA A 20 -28.16 -7.18 -12.51
C ALA A 20 -26.76 -7.73 -12.12
N GLN A 21 -26.57 -9.00 -11.78
CA GLN A 21 -25.22 -9.55 -11.48
C GLN A 21 -24.61 -10.45 -12.57
N ALA A 22 -25.26 -10.65 -13.72
CA ALA A 22 -24.82 -11.61 -14.74
C ALA A 22 -24.20 -10.99 -16.01
N VAL A 23 -23.73 -9.73 -15.98
CA VAL A 23 -23.15 -9.07 -17.18
C VAL A 23 -21.66 -8.73 -17.05
N VAL A 24 -20.96 -9.18 -16.00
CA VAL A 24 -19.50 -8.96 -15.89
C VAL A 24 -18.75 -10.28 -15.71
N GLN A 25 -19.01 -11.22 -16.60
CA GLN A 25 -17.98 -12.18 -16.99
C GLN A 25 -17.59 -11.87 -18.43
N GLN A 26 -16.28 -11.86 -18.66
CA GLN A 26 -15.62 -11.84 -19.96
C GLN A 26 -15.26 -10.44 -20.52
N GLN A 27 -14.22 -9.85 -19.93
CA GLN A 27 -13.28 -9.00 -20.67
C GLN A 27 -11.86 -9.41 -20.32
N ASP A 28 -11.07 -9.53 -21.39
CA ASP A 28 -9.85 -10.28 -21.50
C ASP A 28 -8.73 -9.83 -20.55
N ALA A 29 -7.94 -10.83 -20.15
CA ALA A 29 -6.67 -10.66 -19.46
C ALA A 29 -5.67 -9.91 -20.35
N ALA A 30 -5.71 -8.57 -20.30
CA ALA A 30 -4.59 -7.75 -20.73
C ALA A 30 -3.52 -7.73 -19.61
N PRO A 31 -2.22 -7.82 -19.93
CA PRO A 31 -1.18 -7.70 -18.92
C PRO A 31 -1.15 -6.26 -18.40
N VAL A 32 -1.75 -6.04 -17.23
CA VAL A 32 -1.68 -4.75 -16.54
C VAL A 32 -0.24 -4.55 -16.09
N THR A 33 0.51 -3.84 -16.93
CA THR A 33 1.89 -3.45 -16.65
C THR A 33 1.82 -2.36 -15.59
N TYR A 34 1.86 -2.73 -14.31
CA TYR A 34 1.92 -1.78 -13.19
C TYR A 34 3.31 -1.13 -13.17
N ALA A 35 3.44 -0.03 -13.92
CA ALA A 35 4.52 0.92 -13.76
C ALA A 35 4.31 1.63 -12.42
N THR A 36 4.95 1.11 -11.38
CA THR A 36 4.97 1.71 -10.04
C THR A 36 5.48 3.15 -10.16
N GLY A 37 4.55 4.10 -10.05
CA GLY A 37 4.72 5.52 -10.40
C GLY A 37 5.58 6.35 -9.45
N PHE A 38 6.07 5.77 -8.35
CA PHE A 38 7.12 6.46 -7.58
C PHE A 38 8.44 6.28 -8.29
N CYS A 39 8.82 7.31 -9.07
CA CYS A 39 10.11 7.52 -9.69
C CYS A 39 10.79 6.18 -10.01
N THR A 40 10.63 5.70 -11.23
CA THR A 40 11.56 4.70 -11.77
C THR A 40 12.94 5.35 -11.67
N VAL A 41 13.61 5.15 -10.54
CA VAL A 41 15.05 5.13 -10.49
C VAL A 41 15.34 3.91 -11.35
N ARG A 42 15.39 4.14 -12.67
CA ARG A 42 16.37 3.49 -13.52
C ARG A 42 17.68 3.83 -12.84
N LEU A 43 18.01 3.07 -11.79
CA LEU A 43 19.36 2.97 -11.29
C LEU A 43 20.13 2.65 -12.55
N PHE A 44 20.94 3.62 -12.99
CA PHE A 44 21.95 3.49 -14.03
C PHE A 44 22.91 2.39 -13.56
N SER A 45 22.47 1.15 -13.62
CA SER A 45 23.29 -0.03 -13.50
C SER A 45 23.35 -0.58 -14.91
N ALA A 46 24.55 -0.58 -15.48
CA ALA A 46 24.85 -1.13 -16.81
C ALA A 46 24.55 -2.65 -16.93
N HIS A 47 23.90 -3.25 -15.93
CA HIS A 47 23.51 -4.65 -15.90
C HIS A 47 21.98 -4.77 -15.89
N PRO A 48 21.38 -5.51 -16.85
CA PRO A 48 19.95 -5.77 -16.85
C PRO A 48 19.56 -6.44 -15.52
N LEU A 49 18.61 -5.83 -14.82
CA LEU A 49 18.08 -6.37 -13.57
C LEU A 49 17.39 -7.71 -13.86
N PRO A 50 17.71 -8.83 -13.17
CA PRO A 50 16.87 -10.02 -13.22
C PRO A 50 15.43 -9.65 -12.85
N ARG A 51 14.47 -9.99 -13.72
CA ARG A 51 13.05 -9.76 -13.45
C ARG A 51 12.64 -10.77 -12.38
N LEU A 52 12.30 -10.29 -11.18
CA LEU A 52 11.54 -11.12 -10.24
C LEU A 52 10.23 -11.52 -10.94
N PRO A 53 9.73 -12.75 -10.73
CA PRO A 53 8.42 -13.13 -11.25
C PRO A 53 7.39 -12.12 -10.70
N GLU A 54 6.55 -11.59 -11.58
CA GLU A 54 5.58 -10.54 -11.29
C GLU A 54 4.71 -10.90 -10.06
N THR A 55 4.41 -12.18 -9.89
CA THR A 55 3.67 -12.74 -8.76
C THR A 55 4.32 -12.52 -7.40
N ALA A 56 5.66 -12.56 -7.29
CA ALA A 56 6.35 -12.32 -6.03
C ALA A 56 6.32 -10.84 -5.64
N LEU A 57 6.36 -9.96 -6.65
CA LEU A 57 6.33 -8.51 -6.47
C LEU A 57 4.95 -8.05 -6.00
N THR A 58 3.91 -8.51 -6.68
CA THR A 58 2.53 -8.19 -6.32
C THR A 58 2.20 -8.67 -4.90
N LYS A 59 2.66 -9.87 -4.52
CA LYS A 59 2.46 -10.41 -3.17
C LYS A 59 3.10 -9.56 -2.07
N THR A 60 4.37 -9.16 -2.22
CA THR A 60 5.04 -8.33 -1.20
C THR A 60 4.37 -6.97 -0.99
N HIS A 61 3.77 -6.45 -2.05
CA HIS A 61 3.02 -5.21 -1.99
C HIS A 61 1.69 -5.42 -1.25
N SER A 62 0.90 -6.43 -1.63
CA SER A 62 -0.33 -6.81 -0.93
C SER A 62 -0.11 -7.09 0.56
N ASP A 63 0.99 -7.76 0.92
CA ASP A 63 1.36 -8.04 2.32
C ASP A 63 1.53 -6.76 3.14
N ALA A 64 2.27 -5.78 2.61
CA ALA A 64 2.51 -4.52 3.30
C ALA A 64 1.23 -3.72 3.49
N TRP A 65 0.35 -3.71 2.48
CA TRP A 65 -0.95 -3.05 2.54
C TRP A 65 -1.89 -3.71 3.56
N ASP A 66 -1.94 -5.04 3.63
CA ASP A 66 -2.75 -5.74 4.62
C ASP A 66 -2.23 -5.55 6.05
N VAL A 67 -0.90 -5.53 6.25
CA VAL A 67 -0.30 -5.22 7.56
C VAL A 67 -0.60 -3.78 7.98
N VAL A 68 -0.40 -2.81 7.10
CA VAL A 68 -0.68 -1.39 7.41
C VAL A 68 -2.17 -1.15 7.60
N GLY A 69 -3.03 -1.82 6.84
CA GLY A 69 -4.46 -1.85 7.08
C GLY A 69 -4.80 -2.41 8.46
N THR A 70 -4.16 -3.52 8.86
CA THR A 70 -4.35 -4.09 10.21
C THR A 70 -3.91 -3.13 11.31
N VAL A 71 -2.82 -2.38 11.11
CA VAL A 71 -2.37 -1.36 12.08
C VAL A 71 -3.30 -0.15 12.09
N THR A 72 -3.85 0.25 10.94
CA THR A 72 -4.62 1.49 10.80
C THR A 72 -6.10 1.30 11.12
N PHE A 73 -6.69 0.17 10.77
CA PHE A 73 -8.10 -0.16 10.89
C PHE A 73 -8.37 -1.35 11.82
N SER A 74 -7.33 -1.90 12.48
CA SER A 74 -7.43 -3.14 13.26
C SER A 74 -7.90 -4.36 12.46
N GLN A 75 -7.96 -4.25 11.13
CA GLN A 75 -8.35 -5.31 10.21
C GLN A 75 -7.52 -5.26 8.93
N PRO A 76 -7.16 -6.43 8.36
CA PRO A 76 -6.48 -6.47 7.07
C PRO A 76 -7.39 -5.95 5.95
N ILE A 77 -6.79 -5.37 4.92
CA ILE A 77 -7.53 -4.85 3.76
C ILE A 77 -8.12 -5.99 2.94
N GLY A 78 -7.38 -7.10 2.83
CA GLY A 78 -7.78 -8.34 2.17
C GLY A 78 -7.10 -8.59 0.82
N TYR A 79 -6.07 -7.82 0.47
CA TYR A 79 -5.37 -7.96 -0.82
C TYR A 79 -4.59 -9.27 -0.94
N LEU A 80 -4.01 -9.75 0.16
CA LEU A 80 -3.30 -11.02 0.16
C LEU A 80 -4.25 -12.20 -0.06
N SER A 81 -5.40 -12.19 0.61
CA SER A 81 -6.42 -13.24 0.46
C SER A 81 -7.09 -13.23 -0.90
N ALA A 82 -7.38 -12.05 -1.45
CA ALA A 82 -7.96 -11.92 -2.78
C ALA A 82 -6.95 -12.23 -3.89
N GLY A 83 -5.65 -12.10 -3.61
CA GLY A 83 -4.58 -12.22 -4.60
C GLY A 83 -4.53 -11.06 -5.61
N THR A 84 -5.48 -10.13 -5.52
CA THR A 84 -5.62 -8.95 -6.37
C THR A 84 -6.14 -7.79 -5.55
N GLU A 85 -5.78 -6.59 -5.94
CA GLU A 85 -6.47 -5.38 -5.48
C GLU A 85 -7.87 -5.32 -6.09
N PHE A 86 -8.85 -4.80 -5.33
CA PHE A 86 -10.25 -4.77 -5.74
C PHE A 86 -10.96 -3.42 -5.57
N ASP A 87 -10.32 -2.42 -4.94
CA ASP A 87 -10.97 -1.15 -4.56
C ASP A 87 -10.29 0.10 -5.12
N GLY A 88 -9.23 -0.04 -5.93
CA GLY A 88 -8.54 1.09 -6.57
C GLY A 88 -7.72 1.96 -5.62
N THR A 89 -7.45 1.51 -4.40
CA THR A 89 -6.61 2.20 -3.41
C THR A 89 -5.21 2.48 -3.96
N LEU A 90 -4.56 1.50 -4.60
CA LEU A 90 -3.21 1.67 -5.12
C LEU A 90 -3.20 2.72 -6.23
N TYR A 91 -4.18 2.68 -7.12
CA TYR A 91 -4.33 3.71 -8.15
C TYR A 91 -4.50 5.11 -7.53
N ALA A 92 -5.34 5.24 -6.51
CA ALA A 92 -5.52 6.51 -5.80
C ALA A 92 -4.23 6.99 -5.11
N VAL A 93 -3.45 6.06 -4.55
CA VAL A 93 -2.16 6.33 -3.90
C VAL A 93 -1.11 6.73 -4.92
N GLU A 94 -1.01 6.05 -6.06
CA GLU A 94 -0.09 6.40 -7.13
C GLU A 94 -0.38 7.81 -7.65
N LYS A 95 -1.67 8.15 -7.87
CA LYS A 95 -2.06 9.52 -8.22
C LYS A 95 -1.70 10.55 -7.17
N LEU A 96 -1.86 10.19 -5.88
CA LEU A 96 -1.48 11.05 -4.77
C LEU A 96 0.03 11.29 -4.72
N LEU A 97 0.80 10.23 -4.92
CA LEU A 97 2.24 10.26 -4.87
C LEU A 97 2.87 10.94 -6.10
N ASP A 98 2.30 10.75 -7.29
CA ASP A 98 2.65 11.50 -8.49
C ASP A 98 2.40 12.99 -8.26
N TYR A 99 1.21 13.34 -7.76
CA TYR A 99 0.86 14.72 -7.42
C TYR A 99 1.87 15.36 -6.44
N PHE A 100 2.19 14.65 -5.35
CA PHE A 100 3.18 15.11 -4.38
C PHE A 100 4.59 15.25 -4.95
N SER A 101 4.96 14.44 -5.95
CA SER A 101 6.28 14.57 -6.60
C SER A 101 6.42 15.89 -7.35
N TRP A 102 5.35 16.36 -8.00
CA TRP A 102 5.34 17.66 -8.69
C TRP A 102 5.24 18.82 -7.70
N VAL A 103 4.27 18.76 -6.78
CA VAL A 103 4.00 19.83 -5.83
C VAL A 103 5.13 20.00 -4.82
N GLY A 104 5.78 18.90 -4.40
CA GLY A 104 6.93 18.94 -3.52
C GLY A 104 8.12 19.70 -4.12
N CYS A 105 8.28 19.64 -5.45
CA CYS A 105 9.31 20.42 -6.14
C CYS A 105 8.87 21.85 -6.46
N ILE A 106 7.56 22.09 -6.59
CA ILE A 106 6.98 23.35 -7.04
C ILE A 106 5.78 23.72 -6.16
N PRO A 107 5.99 24.28 -4.96
CA PRO A 107 4.92 24.46 -3.98
C PRO A 107 3.79 25.39 -4.44
N PHE A 108 4.09 26.38 -5.29
CA PHE A 108 3.05 27.27 -5.82
C PHE A 108 2.02 26.54 -6.69
N LEU A 109 2.40 25.41 -7.28
CA LEU A 109 1.52 24.62 -8.15
C LEU A 109 0.32 24.07 -7.38
N ASP A 110 0.48 23.81 -6.08
CA ASP A 110 -0.60 23.36 -5.20
C ASP A 110 -1.74 24.37 -5.13
N HIS A 111 -1.43 25.67 -5.14
CA HIS A 111 -2.42 26.75 -5.14
C HIS A 111 -3.25 26.81 -6.42
N LEU A 112 -2.70 26.33 -7.53
CA LEU A 112 -3.41 26.27 -8.82
C LEU A 112 -4.21 24.97 -8.97
N LEU A 113 -3.70 23.89 -8.39
CA LEU A 113 -4.20 22.52 -8.49
C LEU A 113 -5.12 22.17 -7.31
N ASP A 114 -4.69 21.28 -6.40
CA ASP A 114 -5.58 20.66 -5.42
C ASP A 114 -6.12 21.64 -4.37
N LYS A 115 -5.44 22.76 -4.09
CA LYS A 115 -6.00 23.82 -3.21
C LYS A 115 -7.00 24.74 -3.90
N ASN A 116 -7.12 24.69 -5.23
CA ASN A 116 -8.04 25.53 -5.98
C ASN A 116 -9.44 24.88 -6.02
N ARG A 117 -10.43 25.54 -5.39
CA ARG A 117 -11.83 25.07 -5.37
C ARG A 117 -12.41 24.90 -6.78
N ILE A 118 -11.96 25.69 -7.76
CA ILE A 118 -12.40 25.57 -9.15
C ILE A 118 -11.82 24.31 -9.80
N ALA A 119 -10.55 24.00 -9.55
CA ALA A 119 -9.94 22.78 -10.06
C ALA A 119 -10.63 21.54 -9.47
N GLN A 120 -10.90 21.54 -8.16
CA GLN A 120 -11.69 20.51 -7.49
C GLN A 120 -13.11 20.38 -8.07
N PHE A 121 -13.75 21.52 -8.40
CA PHE A 121 -15.06 21.52 -9.04
C PHE A 121 -15.04 20.85 -10.43
N PHE A 122 -13.96 21.02 -11.19
CA PHE A 122 -13.74 20.30 -12.45
C PHE A 122 -13.21 18.86 -12.27
N GLY A 123 -13.23 18.34 -11.04
CA GLY A 123 -12.85 16.96 -10.73
C GLY A 123 -11.34 16.73 -10.64
N PHE A 124 -10.52 17.78 -10.64
CA PHE A 124 -9.11 17.64 -10.30
C PHE A 124 -9.01 17.35 -8.80
N SER A 125 -8.64 16.13 -8.46
CA SER A 125 -8.13 15.81 -7.12
C SER A 125 -6.78 15.14 -7.29
N GLY A 126 -5.78 15.60 -6.54
CA GLY A 126 -4.43 15.04 -6.55
C GLY A 126 -4.39 13.66 -5.89
N GLY A 127 -5.31 12.74 -6.21
CA GLY A 127 -5.46 11.41 -5.60
C GLY A 127 -5.99 11.42 -4.16
N PHE A 128 -5.86 12.53 -3.43
CA PHE A 128 -6.23 12.61 -2.01
C PHE A 128 -7.70 12.34 -1.78
N SER A 129 -8.60 12.94 -2.57
CA SER A 129 -10.05 12.73 -2.43
C SER A 129 -10.46 11.28 -2.69
N GLY A 130 -9.83 10.63 -3.67
CA GLY A 130 -10.10 9.22 -3.99
C GLY A 130 -9.70 8.31 -2.83
N LEU A 131 -8.46 8.45 -2.34
CA LEU A 131 -7.98 7.68 -1.20
C LEU A 131 -8.77 7.99 0.07
N ALA A 132 -9.10 9.25 0.32
CA ALA A 132 -9.94 9.67 1.44
C ALA A 132 -11.34 9.03 1.39
N SER A 133 -11.95 8.92 0.20
CA SER A 133 -13.25 8.26 0.07
C SER A 133 -13.20 6.77 0.42
N ILE A 134 -12.12 6.07 0.05
CA ILE A 134 -11.90 4.66 0.36
C ILE A 134 -11.58 4.48 1.85
N CYS A 135 -10.74 5.33 2.43
CA CYS A 135 -10.48 5.32 3.87
C CYS A 135 -11.74 5.63 4.67
N ALA A 136 -12.57 6.56 4.20
CA ALA A 136 -13.83 6.94 4.83
C ALA A 136 -14.88 5.83 4.75
N SER A 137 -14.95 5.07 3.64
CA SER A 137 -15.88 3.93 3.54
C SER A 137 -15.52 2.79 4.49
N ARG A 138 -14.25 2.68 4.87
CA ARG A 138 -13.73 1.71 5.87
C ARG A 138 -13.80 2.22 7.31
N LEU A 139 -14.17 3.49 7.51
CA LEU A 139 -14.20 4.14 8.82
C LEU A 139 -15.36 3.70 9.74
N PRO A 140 -16.60 3.42 9.27
CA PRO A 140 -17.71 3.01 10.13
C PRO A 140 -17.43 1.74 10.92
N ASP A 141 -16.65 0.82 10.34
CA ASP A 141 -16.23 -0.42 10.97
C ASP A 141 -15.12 -0.21 12.04
N TYR A 142 -14.63 1.03 12.19
CA TYR A 142 -13.49 1.44 13.01
C TYR A 142 -13.82 2.53 14.05
N LEU A 143 -15.08 2.62 14.49
CA LEU A 143 -15.52 3.57 15.53
C LEU A 143 -14.66 3.49 16.82
N GLY A 144 -14.14 2.31 17.16
CA GLY A 144 -13.32 2.09 18.37
C GLY A 144 -12.00 2.85 18.38
N GLY A 145 -11.20 2.76 17.30
CA GLY A 145 -9.91 3.45 17.24
C GLY A 145 -10.03 4.95 17.01
N PHE A 146 -11.14 5.40 16.40
CA PHE A 146 -11.48 6.82 16.32
C PHE A 146 -11.72 7.43 17.71
N ILE A 147 -12.49 6.73 18.56
CA ILE A 147 -12.77 7.15 19.93
C ILE A 147 -11.47 7.22 20.75
N GLU A 148 -10.59 6.25 20.58
CA GLU A 148 -9.28 6.22 21.25
C GLU A 148 -8.37 7.35 20.77
N ALA A 149 -8.29 7.60 19.46
CA ALA A 149 -7.51 8.70 18.89
C ALA A 149 -8.01 10.08 19.36
N LYS A 150 -9.32 10.25 19.49
CA LYS A 150 -9.95 11.47 20.01
C LYS A 150 -9.73 11.64 21.51
N ALA A 151 -9.69 10.55 22.27
CA ALA A 151 -9.37 10.58 23.70
C ALA A 151 -7.90 10.92 23.97
N ALA A 152 -6.98 10.49 23.10
CA ALA A 152 -5.55 10.74 23.24
C ALA A 152 -5.11 12.18 22.89
N ASP A 153 -5.83 12.86 21.99
CA ASP A 153 -5.54 14.25 21.57
C ASP A 153 -6.85 15.04 21.37
N PRO A 154 -7.49 15.49 22.47
CA PRO A 154 -8.78 16.17 22.43
C PRO A 154 -8.70 17.58 21.78
N ASP A 155 -7.56 18.26 21.85
CA ASP A 155 -7.36 19.60 21.31
C ASP A 155 -6.93 19.61 19.82
N GLY A 156 -6.27 18.55 19.34
CA GLY A 156 -5.75 18.46 17.98
C GLY A 156 -6.65 17.74 16.95
N THR A 157 -7.64 16.98 17.41
CA THR A 157 -8.38 16.01 16.59
C THR A 157 -9.83 16.43 16.34
N SER A 158 -10.02 17.51 15.58
CA SER A 158 -11.35 17.82 15.01
C SER A 158 -11.77 16.68 14.06
N ASP A 159 -13.05 16.31 14.04
CA ASP A 159 -13.60 15.19 13.25
C ASP A 159 -13.14 15.22 11.77
N ASN A 160 -12.97 16.42 11.21
CA ASN A 160 -12.53 16.67 9.83
C ASN A 160 -11.05 16.32 9.55
N LYS A 161 -10.24 16.03 10.57
CA LYS A 161 -8.79 15.72 10.45
C LYS A 161 -8.49 14.23 10.50
N ILE A 162 -9.46 13.40 10.88
CA ILE A 162 -9.19 11.97 11.10
C ILE A 162 -9.01 11.22 9.80
N VAL A 163 -9.91 11.41 8.83
CA VAL A 163 -9.76 10.82 7.49
C VAL A 163 -8.42 11.25 6.84
N PRO A 164 -8.04 12.55 6.83
CA PRO A 164 -6.72 12.96 6.36
C PRO A 164 -5.53 12.27 7.06
N ARG A 165 -5.59 12.08 8.38
CA ARG A 165 -4.51 11.39 9.11
C ARG A 165 -4.41 9.91 8.72
N ILE A 166 -5.54 9.23 8.55
CA ILE A 166 -5.60 7.84 8.10
C ILE A 166 -5.02 7.69 6.69
N VAL A 167 -5.42 8.59 5.78
CA VAL A 167 -4.90 8.64 4.40
C VAL A 167 -3.38 8.75 4.38
N ILE A 168 -2.82 9.67 5.19
CA ILE A 168 -1.37 9.84 5.32
C ILE A 168 -0.72 8.59 5.90
N ASN A 169 -1.29 7.98 6.95
CA ASN A 169 -0.73 6.78 7.56
C ASN A 169 -0.67 5.60 6.58
N MET A 170 -1.76 5.37 5.82
CA MET A 170 -1.82 4.32 4.81
C MET A 170 -0.82 4.56 3.68
N GLY A 171 -0.86 5.74 3.06
CA GLY A 171 0.00 6.07 1.92
C GLY A 171 1.48 6.09 2.30
N ALA A 172 1.83 6.60 3.49
CA ALA A 172 3.20 6.64 3.95
C ALA A 172 3.72 5.27 4.40
N GLY A 173 2.89 4.47 5.08
CA GLY A 173 3.32 3.20 5.67
C GLY A 173 3.45 2.07 4.64
N ALA A 174 2.44 1.89 3.79
CA ALA A 174 2.33 0.70 2.95
C ALA A 174 3.38 0.69 1.82
N ASN A 175 3.47 1.77 1.04
CA ASN A 175 4.39 1.83 -0.10
C ASN A 175 5.86 1.78 0.33
N THR A 176 6.23 2.51 1.38
CA THR A 176 7.62 2.57 1.87
C THR A 176 8.08 1.22 2.44
N THR A 177 7.18 0.49 3.10
CA THR A 177 7.44 -0.85 3.61
C THR A 177 7.55 -1.85 2.47
N ALA A 178 6.60 -1.83 1.53
CA ALA A 178 6.60 -2.72 0.36
C ALA A 178 7.89 -2.59 -0.46
N ILE A 179 8.33 -1.36 -0.76
CA ILE A 179 9.55 -1.15 -1.55
C ILE A 179 10.80 -1.61 -0.79
N THR A 180 10.85 -1.41 0.52
CA THR A 180 11.97 -1.87 1.36
C THR A 180 12.07 -3.40 1.38
N ILE A 181 10.94 -4.10 1.60
CA ILE A 181 10.89 -5.57 1.59
C ILE A 181 11.29 -6.11 0.22
N ARG A 182 10.72 -5.52 -0.85
CA ARG A 182 11.04 -5.89 -2.24
C ARG A 182 12.53 -5.75 -2.51
N PHE A 183 13.14 -4.64 -2.10
CA PHE A 183 14.56 -4.38 -2.31
C PHE A 183 15.44 -5.36 -1.51
N ALA A 184 15.12 -5.59 -0.23
CA ALA A 184 15.83 -6.54 0.62
C ALA A 184 15.81 -7.96 0.02
N LEU A 185 14.64 -8.43 -0.43
CA LEU A 185 14.50 -9.74 -1.08
C LEU A 185 15.24 -9.79 -2.42
N TYR A 186 15.09 -8.77 -3.25
CA TYR A 186 15.73 -8.70 -4.56
C TYR A 186 17.25 -8.83 -4.49
N TYR A 187 17.92 -8.04 -3.64
CA TYR A 187 19.38 -8.09 -3.50
C TYR A 187 19.88 -9.36 -2.83
N SER A 188 19.10 -9.89 -1.88
CA SER A 188 19.41 -11.17 -1.24
C SER A 188 19.40 -12.31 -2.25
N LEU A 189 18.38 -12.38 -3.11
CA LEU A 189 18.26 -13.42 -4.14
C LEU A 189 19.24 -13.23 -5.29
N ARG A 190 19.56 -11.98 -5.66
CA ARG A 190 20.52 -11.68 -6.73
C ARG A 190 21.97 -12.00 -6.36
N THR A 191 22.32 -11.90 -5.07
CA THR A 191 23.68 -12.14 -4.59
C THR A 191 23.73 -13.47 -3.82
N PRO A 192 24.14 -14.58 -4.45
CA PRO A 192 23.97 -15.93 -3.89
C PRO A 192 24.61 -16.10 -2.50
N GLY A 193 25.71 -15.40 -2.21
CA GLY A 193 26.35 -15.42 -0.89
C GLY A 193 25.49 -14.81 0.22
N ILE A 194 24.66 -13.80 -0.08
CA ILE A 194 23.80 -13.15 0.91
C ILE A 194 22.68 -14.11 1.33
N TRP A 195 21.96 -14.69 0.37
CA TRP A 195 20.88 -15.64 0.66
C TRP A 195 21.39 -16.92 1.32
N ALA A 196 22.53 -17.45 0.88
CA ALA A 196 23.14 -18.63 1.48
C ALA A 196 23.49 -18.39 2.96
N ARG A 197 24.13 -17.25 3.27
CA ARG A 197 24.47 -16.88 4.64
C ARG A 197 23.23 -16.66 5.50
N LEU A 198 22.21 -15.97 5.00
CA LEU A 198 20.96 -15.76 5.74
C LEU A 198 20.29 -17.10 6.11
N ARG A 199 20.23 -18.05 5.18
CA ARG A 199 19.68 -19.39 5.47
C ARG A 199 20.52 -20.17 6.48
N ALA A 200 21.84 -20.06 6.41
CA ALA A 200 22.74 -20.68 7.38
C ALA A 200 22.55 -20.09 8.78
N ASP A 201 22.46 -18.76 8.90
CA ASP A 201 22.26 -18.08 10.18
C ASP A 201 20.88 -18.40 10.78
N LEU A 202 19.83 -18.50 9.96
CA LEU A 202 18.50 -18.94 10.40
C LEU A 202 18.52 -20.40 10.90
N ALA A 203 19.19 -21.29 10.17
CA ALA A 203 19.34 -22.69 10.58
C ALA A 203 20.16 -22.83 11.87
N ALA A 204 21.23 -22.04 12.02
CA ALA A 204 22.06 -22.00 13.23
C ALA A 204 21.30 -21.47 14.45
N ALA A 205 20.35 -20.55 14.25
CA ALA A 205 19.43 -20.09 15.28
C ALA A 205 18.31 -21.11 15.60
N GLY A 206 18.30 -22.26 14.92
CA GLY A 206 17.32 -23.33 15.14
C GLY A 206 15.96 -23.07 14.51
N PHE A 207 15.86 -22.10 13.60
CA PHE A 207 14.59 -21.78 12.94
C PHE A 207 14.30 -22.74 11.78
N THR A 208 13.13 -23.37 11.82
CA THR A 208 12.62 -24.23 10.76
C THR A 208 11.39 -23.64 10.09
N ALA A 209 11.08 -24.06 8.87
CA ALA A 209 9.88 -23.59 8.14
C ALA A 209 8.57 -23.84 8.92
N SER A 210 8.53 -24.86 9.77
CA SER A 210 7.39 -25.18 10.65
C SER A 210 7.13 -24.16 11.76
N GLN A 211 8.07 -23.25 12.03
CA GLN A 211 7.95 -22.21 13.07
C GLN A 211 7.51 -20.85 12.50
N CYS A 212 7.27 -20.75 11.20
CA CYS A 212 6.75 -19.53 10.59
C CYS A 212 5.25 -19.35 10.91
N PRO A 213 4.78 -18.13 11.19
CA PRO A 213 5.54 -16.88 11.23
C PRO A 213 6.34 -16.70 12.53
N LEU A 214 7.56 -16.14 12.39
CA LEU A 214 8.40 -15.80 13.54
C LEU A 214 7.91 -14.53 14.23
N THR A 215 8.01 -14.50 15.56
CA THR A 215 7.80 -13.26 16.32
C THR A 215 8.93 -12.26 16.06
N LEU A 216 8.66 -10.96 16.21
CA LEU A 216 9.71 -9.94 16.08
C LEU A 216 10.90 -10.19 17.02
N ARG A 217 10.63 -10.70 18.23
CA ARG A 217 11.68 -11.05 19.20
C ARG A 217 12.59 -12.17 18.69
N GLN A 218 12.01 -13.19 18.05
CA GLN A 218 12.78 -14.27 17.42
C GLN A 218 13.54 -13.76 16.18
N ALA A 219 12.91 -12.96 15.32
CA ALA A 219 13.59 -12.41 14.14
C ALA A 219 14.82 -11.56 14.50
N ARG A 220 14.77 -10.84 15.63
CA ARG A 220 15.90 -10.04 16.14
C ARG A 220 17.10 -10.86 16.65
N THR A 221 16.95 -12.17 16.87
CA THR A 221 18.10 -13.02 17.27
C THR A 221 19.01 -13.37 16.10
N VAL A 222 18.69 -12.94 14.87
CA VAL A 222 19.49 -13.15 13.65
C VAL A 222 20.03 -11.78 13.19
N PRO A 223 21.22 -11.35 13.68
CA PRO A 223 21.74 -10.00 13.39
C PRO A 223 21.97 -9.75 11.90
N TYR A 224 22.25 -10.81 11.14
CA TYR A 224 22.48 -10.69 9.70
C TYR A 224 21.20 -10.31 8.94
N LEU A 225 20.02 -10.72 9.40
CA LEU A 225 18.75 -10.27 8.84
C LEU A 225 18.58 -8.76 9.02
N GLU A 226 18.90 -8.23 10.20
CA GLU A 226 18.90 -6.80 10.45
C GLU A 226 19.92 -6.06 9.58
N ALA A 227 21.11 -6.64 9.38
CA ALA A 227 22.12 -6.07 8.49
C ALA A 227 21.64 -5.98 7.03
N ILE A 228 20.89 -6.99 6.54
CA ILE A 228 20.27 -6.96 5.20
C ILE A 228 19.24 -5.85 5.11
N ILE A 229 18.35 -5.72 6.09
CA ILE A 229 17.31 -4.67 6.11
C ILE A 229 17.94 -3.28 6.16
N ARG A 230 18.91 -3.06 7.05
CA ARG A 230 19.66 -1.80 7.13
C ARG A 230 20.44 -1.51 5.86
N GLY A 231 21.02 -2.53 5.23
CA GLY A 231 21.69 -2.42 3.95
C GLY A 231 20.73 -1.99 2.85
N ALA A 232 19.54 -2.61 2.78
CA ALA A 232 18.48 -2.24 1.85
C ALA A 232 18.07 -0.78 2.00
N LEU A 233 17.78 -0.34 3.22
CA LEU A 233 17.43 1.05 3.54
C LEU A 233 18.55 2.06 3.23
N ARG A 234 19.82 1.63 3.30
CA ARG A 234 20.97 2.48 2.93
C ARG A 234 21.09 2.69 1.42
N TYR A 235 20.80 1.67 0.62
CA TYR A 235 20.89 1.76 -0.84
C TYR A 235 19.64 2.37 -1.46
N LEU A 236 18.45 2.00 -0.98
CA LEU A 236 17.17 2.53 -1.42
C LEU A 236 16.33 2.88 -0.20
N PRO A 237 16.43 4.11 0.32
CA PRO A 237 15.56 4.55 1.39
C PRO A 237 14.12 4.64 0.85
N GLY A 238 13.15 4.14 1.63
CA GLY A 238 11.73 4.17 1.25
C GLY A 238 11.19 5.57 0.98
N VAL A 239 11.80 6.59 1.58
CA VAL A 239 11.60 8.01 1.25
C VAL A 239 12.98 8.63 0.99
N SER A 240 13.21 9.05 -0.24
CA SER A 240 14.51 9.63 -0.66
C SER A 240 14.58 11.15 -0.52
N LEU A 241 13.43 11.82 -0.38
CA LEU A 241 13.36 13.27 -0.17
C LEU A 241 13.40 13.58 1.33
N GLY A 242 14.29 14.48 1.73
CA GLY A 242 14.32 15.00 3.08
C GLY A 242 13.08 15.85 3.36
N LEU A 243 12.42 15.62 4.49
CA LEU A 243 11.37 16.52 4.96
C LEU A 243 11.99 17.86 5.35
N GLU A 244 11.36 18.96 4.92
CA GLU A 244 11.81 20.29 5.25
C GLU A 244 11.82 20.51 6.77
N ARG A 245 12.91 21.09 7.27
CA ARG A 245 13.03 21.46 8.68
C ARG A 245 12.85 22.95 8.80
N TYR A 246 11.86 23.37 9.59
CA TYR A 246 11.70 24.76 9.98
C TYR A 246 12.45 25.02 11.29
N VAL A 247 13.36 26.00 11.28
CA VAL A 247 14.05 26.46 12.50
C VAL A 247 13.23 27.61 13.09
N PRO A 248 12.69 27.48 14.32
CA PRO A 248 11.91 28.54 14.94
C PRO A 248 12.77 29.78 15.22
N ALA A 249 12.11 30.94 15.34
CA ALA A 249 12.77 32.18 15.70
C ALA A 249 13.46 32.04 17.07
N GLY A 250 14.79 32.22 17.10
CA GLY A 250 15.65 31.96 18.26
C GLY A 250 16.70 30.88 18.03
N GLY A 251 16.60 30.11 16.93
CA GLY A 251 17.56 29.07 16.59
C GLY A 251 17.45 27.83 17.47
N GLN A 252 18.16 26.77 17.09
CA GLN A 252 18.24 25.54 17.88
C GLN A 252 19.72 25.29 18.19
N ARG A 253 20.11 25.42 19.46
CA ARG A 253 21.48 25.07 19.89
C ARG A 253 21.60 23.54 19.87
N LEU A 254 22.35 23.02 18.91
CA LEU A 254 22.78 21.63 18.95
C LEU A 254 23.76 21.48 20.12
N ALA A 255 23.43 20.65 21.10
CA ALA A 255 24.41 20.20 22.07
C ALA A 255 25.46 19.40 21.29
N LEU A 256 26.65 19.98 21.12
CA LEU A 256 27.79 19.24 20.59
C LEU A 256 28.19 18.24 21.69
N LEU A 257 28.06 16.94 21.36
CA LEU A 257 28.63 15.84 22.15
C LEU A 257 30.13 15.76 21.92
#